data_AF-A0A1D2IBK8-F1
#
_entry.id   AF-A0A1D2IBK8-F1
#
_cell.length_a   1.000
_cell.length_b   1.000
_cell.length_c   1.000
_cell.angle_alpha   90.00
_cell.angle_beta   90.00
_cell.angle_gamma   90.00
#
_symmetry.space_group_name_H-M   'P 1'
#
loop_
_entity.id
_entity.type
_entity.pdbx_description
1 polymer ?
#
loop_
_entity_poly.entity_id
_entity_poly.type
_entity_poly.pdbx_seq_one_letter_code
_entity_poly.pdbx_strand_id
1 'polypeptide(L)'
;MRVLPVGADALLVEVSSDGEAQALHSALLRRRAEGSLPVGELVPAARTVLLDGLADPGRLAAELTAVALPPVPPRAGRTVKVPVRYDGPDLAAVAAHWGVTAREAARIHAGTEFRVAFCGFAPGFGYLTGLPSHYGVPRRATPRTSVPEGSVALAGSYTGVYPRSSPGGWQLIGTTDLVLWDPGRAPAALLSPGTRVRFVPVEPSQPTGVRETWNAPGPAKAPKATGPSDTPCPTNTSEPAV
;
A
#
# COMPACT_ATOMS: atom_id res chain seq x y z
N MET A 1 25.11 -8.32 15.20
CA MET A 1 24.98 -7.00 14.54
C MET A 1 26.26 -6.70 13.80
N ARG A 2 26.17 -6.21 12.56
CA ARG A 2 27.33 -5.85 11.73
C ARG A 2 27.16 -4.42 11.23
N VAL A 3 28.19 -3.60 11.30
CA VAL A 3 28.15 -2.21 10.84
C VAL A 3 29.03 -2.07 9.60
N LEU A 4 28.46 -1.55 8.52
CA LEU A 4 29.12 -1.41 7.23
C LEU A 4 29.15 0.07 6.83
N PRO A 5 30.31 0.62 6.43
CA PRO A 5 30.35 1.95 5.83
C PRO A 5 29.66 1.94 4.46
N VAL A 6 28.87 2.98 4.19
CA VAL A 6 28.23 3.20 2.89
C VAL A 6 28.56 4.62 2.45
N GLY A 7 29.45 4.76 1.46
CA GLY A 7 29.95 6.08 1.06
C GLY A 7 30.77 6.76 2.16
N ALA A 8 30.85 8.10 2.08
CA ALA A 8 31.66 8.91 2.98
C ALA A 8 30.98 9.18 4.33
N ASP A 9 29.64 9.35 4.33
CA ASP A 9 28.90 9.96 5.43
C ASP A 9 27.75 9.07 5.96
N ALA A 10 27.72 7.78 5.60
CA ALA A 10 26.65 6.87 6.00
C ALA A 10 27.13 5.50 6.51
N LEU A 11 26.30 4.89 7.36
CA LEU A 11 26.48 3.54 7.90
C LEU A 11 25.24 2.70 7.66
N LEU A 12 25.44 1.45 7.22
CA LEU A 12 24.41 0.43 7.18
C LEU A 12 24.63 -0.56 8.32
N VAL A 13 23.65 -0.64 9.22
CA VAL A 13 23.69 -1.59 10.34
C VAL A 13 22.83 -2.79 9.99
N GLU A 14 23.42 -3.98 9.93
CA GLU A 14 22.76 -5.26 9.71
C GLU A 14 22.48 -5.97 11.04
N VAL A 15 21.25 -6.48 11.17
CA VAL A 15 20.75 -7.19 12.36
C VAL A 15 20.10 -8.52 11.96
N SER A 16 19.84 -9.38 12.93
CA SER A 16 19.43 -10.76 12.65
C SER A 16 17.93 -10.90 12.37
N SER A 17 17.11 -9.92 12.78
CA SER A 17 15.64 -9.95 12.62
C SER A 17 15.03 -8.58 12.36
N ASP A 18 13.77 -8.54 11.89
CA ASP A 18 12.99 -7.31 11.75
C ASP A 18 12.67 -6.67 13.10
N GLY A 19 12.46 -7.50 14.14
CA GLY A 19 12.31 -7.05 15.52
C GLY A 19 13.55 -6.29 16.02
N GLU A 20 14.75 -6.81 15.75
CA GLU A 20 16.01 -6.11 16.07
C GLU A 20 16.17 -4.82 15.26
N ALA A 21 15.77 -4.80 13.99
CA ALA A 21 15.87 -3.61 13.15
C ALA A 21 14.97 -2.49 13.69
N GLN A 22 13.77 -2.86 14.12
CA GLN A 22 12.82 -1.94 14.76
C GLN A 22 13.32 -1.46 16.13
N ALA A 23 13.96 -2.34 16.91
CA ALA A 23 14.58 -2.00 18.20
C ALA A 23 15.68 -0.95 18.02
N LEU A 24 16.61 -1.22 17.09
CA LEU A 24 17.71 -0.35 16.75
C LEU A 24 17.19 1.01 16.25
N HIS A 25 16.29 1.02 15.28
CA HIS A 25 15.72 2.27 14.75
C HIS A 25 15.03 3.09 15.86
N SER A 26 14.30 2.44 16.76
CA SER A 26 13.67 3.12 17.90
C SER A 26 14.69 3.70 18.88
N ALA A 27 15.80 3.00 19.13
CA ALA A 27 16.88 3.49 19.98
C ALA A 27 17.61 4.69 19.35
N LEU A 28 17.92 4.61 18.05
CA LEU A 28 18.57 5.70 17.31
C LEU A 28 17.68 6.95 17.25
N LEU A 29 16.37 6.80 17.06
CA LEU A 29 15.43 7.92 17.11
C LEU A 29 15.41 8.62 18.48
N ARG A 30 15.47 7.86 19.59
CA ARG A 30 15.54 8.46 20.93
C ARG A 30 16.82 9.26 21.09
N ARG A 31 17.97 8.68 20.73
CA ARG A 31 19.26 9.38 20.78
C ARG A 31 19.27 10.65 19.93
N ARG A 32 18.68 10.61 18.73
CA ARG A 32 18.55 11.79 17.87
C ARG A 32 17.68 12.86 18.54
N ALA A 33 16.55 12.48 19.15
CA ALA A 33 15.67 13.41 19.86
C ALA A 33 16.33 14.02 21.11
N GLU A 34 17.21 13.27 21.77
CA GLU A 34 18.02 13.72 22.91
C GLU A 34 19.25 14.55 22.49
N GLY A 35 19.53 14.66 21.19
CA GLY A 35 20.70 15.35 20.66
C GLY A 35 22.03 14.58 20.80
N SER A 36 21.99 13.35 21.30
CA SER A 36 23.17 12.48 21.49
C SER A 36 23.59 11.71 20.22
N LEU A 37 22.86 11.91 19.12
CA LEU A 37 23.17 11.35 17.80
C LEU A 37 22.88 12.40 16.71
N PRO A 38 23.90 13.15 16.24
CA PRO A 38 23.76 14.09 15.13
C PRO A 38 23.75 13.32 13.81
N VAL A 39 22.59 12.79 13.46
CA VAL A 39 22.32 12.07 12.21
C VAL A 39 21.27 12.81 11.40
N GLY A 40 21.53 12.99 10.10
CA GLY A 40 20.59 13.61 9.18
C GLY A 40 19.32 12.78 9.05
N GLU A 41 19.47 11.55 8.59
CA GLU A 41 18.38 10.64 8.21
C GLU A 41 18.56 9.25 8.83
N LEU A 42 17.44 8.64 9.23
CA LEU A 42 17.38 7.28 9.75
C LEU A 42 16.36 6.48 8.93
N VAL A 43 16.84 5.50 8.16
CA VAL A 43 16.00 4.74 7.23
C VAL A 43 15.99 3.27 7.64
N PRO A 44 14.92 2.78 8.30
CA PRO A 44 14.78 1.36 8.62
C PRO A 44 14.39 0.56 7.38
N ALA A 45 14.82 -0.70 7.33
CA ALA A 45 14.39 -1.70 6.37
C ALA A 45 14.18 -3.05 7.08
N ALA A 46 14.00 -4.13 6.31
CA ALA A 46 13.60 -5.44 6.85
C ALA A 46 14.56 -6.00 7.91
N ARG A 47 15.88 -5.87 7.72
CA ARG A 47 16.91 -6.35 8.67
C ARG A 47 18.10 -5.39 8.75
N THR A 48 17.88 -4.16 8.34
CA THR A 48 18.93 -3.14 8.30
C THR A 48 18.38 -1.79 8.71
N VAL A 49 19.27 -0.93 9.22
CA VAL A 49 18.98 0.49 9.41
C VAL A 49 20.12 1.28 8.77
N LEU A 50 19.79 2.16 7.83
CA LEU A 50 20.73 3.12 7.25
C LEU A 50 20.73 4.39 8.11
N LEU A 51 21.92 4.84 8.49
CA LEU A 51 22.16 6.12 9.13
C LEU A 51 22.91 6.97 8.11
N ASP A 52 22.32 8.11 7.72
CA ASP A 52 22.88 8.99 6.69
C ASP A 52 23.06 10.42 7.21
N GLY A 53 24.01 11.15 6.63
CA GLY A 53 24.42 12.49 7.06
C GLY A 53 25.16 12.47 8.40
N LEU A 54 26.09 11.53 8.58
CA LEU A 54 26.93 11.42 9.76
C LEU A 54 28.20 12.25 9.58
N ALA A 55 28.55 13.05 10.60
CA ALA A 55 29.80 13.81 10.59
C ALA A 55 31.06 12.94 10.80
N ASP A 56 30.92 11.83 11.53
CA ASP A 56 32.01 10.87 11.79
C ASP A 56 31.45 9.43 11.84
N PRO A 57 31.32 8.76 10.68
CA PRO A 57 30.85 7.39 10.61
C PRO A 57 31.77 6.40 11.33
N GLY A 58 33.09 6.64 11.33
CA GLY A 58 34.07 5.72 11.92
C GLY A 58 33.89 5.59 13.44
N ARG A 59 33.76 6.74 14.13
CA ARG A 59 33.49 6.78 15.57
C ARG A 59 32.16 6.12 15.91
N LEU A 60 31.09 6.44 15.16
CA LEU A 60 29.77 5.87 15.42
C LEU A 60 29.72 4.36 15.14
N ALA A 61 30.43 3.87 14.12
CA ALA A 61 30.52 2.44 13.84
C ALA A 61 31.17 1.67 14.99
N ALA A 62 32.24 2.21 15.57
CA ALA A 62 32.89 1.62 16.74
C ALA A 62 31.97 1.60 17.96
N GLU A 63 31.24 2.69 18.19
CA GLU A 63 30.27 2.80 19.27
C GLU A 63 29.13 1.79 19.13
N LEU A 64 28.50 1.72 17.95
CA LEU A 64 27.39 0.80 17.69
C LEU A 64 27.83 -0.65 17.84
N THR A 65 29.02 -1.02 17.36
CA THR A 65 29.54 -2.39 17.49
C THR A 65 29.72 -2.82 18.96
N ALA A 66 29.92 -1.86 19.87
CA ALA A 66 30.09 -2.10 21.31
C ALA A 66 28.78 -2.13 22.12
N VAL A 67 27.65 -1.74 21.53
CA VAL A 67 26.36 -1.60 22.24
C VAL A 67 25.51 -2.87 22.09
N ALA A 68 25.08 -3.44 23.21
CA ALA A 68 24.00 -4.43 23.22
C ALA A 68 22.67 -3.75 22.87
N LEU A 69 21.94 -4.28 21.89
CA LEU A 69 20.63 -3.75 21.50
C LEU A 69 19.67 -3.85 22.70
N PRO A 70 19.11 -2.73 23.19
CA PRO A 70 18.14 -2.81 24.27
C PRO A 70 16.87 -3.50 23.79
N PRO A 71 16.17 -4.27 24.65
CA PRO A 71 14.89 -4.86 24.31
C PRO A 71 13.88 -3.78 23.91
N VAL A 72 13.03 -4.09 22.92
CA VAL A 72 12.01 -3.16 22.41
C VAL A 72 11.02 -2.84 23.53
N PRO A 73 10.94 -1.59 24.04
CA PRO A 73 9.84 -1.25 24.91
C PRO A 73 8.53 -1.32 24.09
N PRO A 74 7.46 -1.94 24.62
CA PRO A 74 6.16 -1.90 23.96
C PRO A 74 5.71 -0.43 23.87
N ARG A 75 5.72 0.14 22.66
CA ARG A 75 5.22 1.49 22.44
C ARG A 75 3.71 1.48 22.64
N ALA A 76 3.20 2.22 23.63
CA ALA A 76 1.79 2.56 23.73
C ALA A 76 1.41 3.59 22.65
N GLY A 77 1.40 3.19 21.38
CA GLY A 77 1.02 4.03 20.25
C GLY A 77 -0.47 3.95 19.88
N ARG A 78 -1.00 4.99 19.25
CA ARG A 78 -2.34 4.98 18.64
C ARG A 78 -2.42 3.85 17.59
N THR A 79 -3.41 2.97 17.71
CA THR A 79 -3.70 1.94 16.70
C THR A 79 -4.51 2.56 15.57
N VAL A 80 -3.98 2.49 14.34
CA VAL A 80 -4.68 2.94 13.13
C VAL A 80 -5.62 1.82 12.67
N LYS A 81 -6.91 2.12 12.54
CA LYS A 81 -7.90 1.21 11.97
C LYS A 81 -7.99 1.46 10.47
N VAL A 82 -7.79 0.42 9.66
CA VAL A 82 -7.87 0.49 8.20
C VAL A 82 -9.14 -0.25 7.78
N PRO A 83 -10.18 0.44 7.29
CA PRO A 83 -11.38 -0.22 6.77
C PRO A 83 -11.03 -0.95 5.46
N VAL A 84 -11.38 -2.23 5.33
CA VAL A 84 -11.03 -3.04 4.16
C VAL A 84 -12.25 -3.75 3.62
N ARG A 85 -12.49 -3.57 2.32
CA ARG A 85 -13.34 -4.47 1.54
C ARG A 85 -12.46 -5.61 1.07
N TYR A 86 -12.78 -6.85 1.45
CA TYR A 86 -12.02 -8.03 1.02
C TYR A 86 -12.51 -8.52 -0.35
N ASP A 87 -12.32 -7.67 -1.35
CA ASP A 87 -12.75 -7.83 -2.74
C ASP A 87 -11.57 -8.06 -3.71
N GLY A 88 -10.39 -8.37 -3.16
CA GLY A 88 -9.17 -8.48 -3.95
C GLY A 88 -9.16 -9.71 -4.88
N PRO A 89 -8.60 -9.57 -6.10
CA PRO A 89 -8.61 -10.64 -7.10
C PRO A 89 -7.82 -11.89 -6.68
N ASP A 90 -6.86 -11.76 -5.76
CA ASP A 90 -6.01 -12.87 -5.30
C ASP A 90 -6.51 -13.47 -3.98
N LEU A 91 -7.59 -12.96 -3.38
CA LEU A 91 -8.10 -13.43 -2.08
C LEU A 91 -8.41 -14.93 -2.10
N ALA A 92 -9.05 -15.42 -3.16
CA ALA A 92 -9.37 -16.84 -3.31
C ALA A 92 -8.11 -17.71 -3.41
N ALA A 93 -7.08 -17.23 -4.13
CA ALA A 93 -5.81 -17.94 -4.28
C ALA A 93 -5.02 -17.96 -2.96
N VAL A 94 -5.01 -16.85 -2.22
CA VAL A 94 -4.42 -16.77 -0.86
C VAL A 94 -5.15 -17.73 0.08
N ALA A 95 -6.48 -17.75 0.06
CA ALA A 95 -7.27 -18.65 0.89
C ALA A 95 -6.98 -20.13 0.58
N ALA A 96 -6.88 -20.49 -0.71
CA ALA A 96 -6.48 -21.82 -1.13
C ALA A 96 -5.07 -22.19 -0.65
N HIS A 97 -4.11 -21.25 -0.73
CA HIS A 97 -2.75 -21.45 -0.21
C HIS A 97 -2.72 -21.70 1.30
N TRP A 98 -3.62 -21.06 2.05
CA TRP A 98 -3.78 -21.24 3.48
C TRP A 98 -4.66 -22.44 3.87
N GLY A 99 -5.29 -23.12 2.91
CA GLY A 99 -6.23 -24.22 3.18
C GLY A 99 -7.54 -23.78 3.83
N VAL A 100 -7.98 -22.55 3.60
CA VAL A 100 -9.19 -21.96 4.21
C VAL A 100 -10.12 -21.35 3.16
N THR A 101 -11.31 -20.92 3.57
CA THR A 101 -12.23 -20.17 2.70
C THR A 101 -11.80 -18.70 2.57
N ALA A 102 -12.19 -18.01 1.50
CA ALA A 102 -11.92 -16.57 1.34
C ALA A 102 -12.41 -15.73 2.52
N ARG A 103 -13.58 -16.08 3.08
CA ARG A 103 -14.12 -15.45 4.30
C ARG A 103 -13.22 -15.69 5.51
N GLU A 104 -12.66 -16.89 5.65
CA GLU A 104 -11.73 -17.18 6.75
C GLU A 104 -10.37 -16.49 6.55
N ALA A 105 -9.84 -16.42 5.32
CA ALA A 105 -8.64 -15.64 5.03
C ALA A 105 -8.82 -14.15 5.42
N ALA A 106 -9.97 -13.56 5.10
CA ALA A 106 -10.32 -12.20 5.53
C ALA A 106 -10.38 -12.06 7.06
N ARG A 107 -10.95 -13.05 7.76
CA ARG A 107 -11.01 -13.09 9.24
C ARG A 107 -9.62 -13.21 9.87
N ILE A 108 -8.75 -14.10 9.36
CA ILE A 108 -7.37 -14.27 9.81
C ILE A 108 -6.60 -12.96 9.66
N HIS A 109 -6.68 -12.33 8.47
CA HIS A 109 -6.02 -11.07 8.22
C HIS A 109 -6.56 -9.96 9.15
N ALA A 110 -7.87 -9.76 9.24
CA ALA A 110 -8.47 -8.76 10.12
C ALA A 110 -8.25 -8.98 11.63
N GLY A 111 -8.13 -10.24 12.04
CA GLY A 111 -7.89 -10.64 13.43
C GLY A 111 -6.44 -10.49 13.88
N THR A 112 -5.51 -10.30 12.94
CA THR A 112 -4.08 -10.16 13.22
C THR A 112 -3.76 -8.73 13.66
N GLU A 113 -2.97 -8.59 14.74
CA GLU A 113 -2.39 -7.31 15.11
C GLU A 113 -1.15 -7.05 14.26
N PHE A 114 -1.21 -5.99 13.45
CA PHE A 114 -0.10 -5.61 12.59
C PHE A 114 0.68 -4.44 13.15
N ARG A 115 1.96 -4.38 12.79
CA ARG A 115 2.83 -3.25 13.07
C ARG A 115 3.63 -2.88 11.85
N VAL A 116 3.76 -1.59 11.58
CA VAL A 116 4.64 -1.09 10.51
C VAL A 116 6.08 -1.38 10.92
N ALA A 117 6.74 -2.28 10.23
CA ALA A 117 8.16 -2.60 10.46
C ALA A 117 9.03 -1.47 9.92
N PHE A 118 8.81 -1.09 8.66
CA PHE A 118 9.50 -0.01 7.97
C PHE A 118 8.63 0.56 6.84
N CYS A 119 9.00 1.74 6.34
CA CYS A 119 8.37 2.36 5.17
C CYS A 119 9.38 2.40 4.02
N GLY A 120 8.92 2.26 2.79
CA GLY A 120 9.75 2.22 1.60
C GLY A 120 8.92 2.02 0.34
N PHE A 121 9.54 1.79 -0.82
CA PHE A 121 8.89 1.63 -2.13
C PHE A 121 8.19 2.89 -2.67
N ALA A 122 7.26 3.49 -1.92
CA ALA A 122 6.60 4.74 -2.26
C ALA A 122 6.26 5.54 -0.99
N PRO A 123 6.16 6.88 -1.07
CA PRO A 123 5.69 7.70 0.04
C PRO A 123 4.35 7.18 0.60
N GLY A 124 4.33 6.85 1.90
CA GLY A 124 3.16 6.30 2.59
C GLY A 124 3.00 4.77 2.54
N PHE A 125 3.84 4.03 1.81
CA PHE A 125 3.79 2.57 1.81
C PHE A 125 4.54 2.02 3.03
N GLY A 126 3.80 1.40 3.94
CA GLY A 126 4.33 0.72 5.12
C GLY A 126 4.32 -0.79 4.93
N TYR A 127 5.45 -1.44 5.22
CA TYR A 127 5.55 -2.89 5.31
C TYR A 127 5.10 -3.31 6.71
N LEU A 128 3.99 -4.04 6.80
CA LEU A 128 3.40 -4.45 8.06
C LEU A 128 3.76 -5.90 8.39
N THR A 129 4.22 -6.13 9.60
CA THR A 129 4.52 -7.47 10.17
C THR A 129 3.52 -7.80 11.28
N GLY A 130 3.43 -9.08 11.63
CA GLY A 130 2.50 -9.59 12.64
C GLY A 130 1.79 -10.88 12.20
N LEU A 131 1.73 -11.13 10.90
CA LEU A 131 1.18 -12.36 10.36
C LEU A 131 2.06 -13.56 10.77
N PRO A 132 1.48 -14.63 11.37
CA PRO A 132 2.22 -15.85 11.65
C PRO A 132 2.95 -16.40 10.42
N SER A 133 4.15 -16.93 10.61
CA SER A 133 5.05 -17.32 9.51
C SER A 133 4.45 -18.37 8.57
N HIS A 134 3.58 -19.24 9.06
CA HIS A 134 2.91 -20.27 8.25
C HIS A 134 1.83 -19.71 7.30
N TYR A 135 1.39 -18.47 7.50
CA TYR A 135 0.50 -17.77 6.56
C TYR A 135 1.27 -16.94 5.52
N GLY A 136 2.60 -17.06 5.46
CA GLY A 136 3.38 -16.36 4.45
C GLY A 136 2.99 -16.78 3.03
N VAL A 137 2.72 -15.82 2.14
CA VAL A 137 2.32 -16.10 0.74
C VAL A 137 3.40 -15.69 -0.25
N PRO A 138 3.68 -16.47 -1.31
CA PRO A 138 4.66 -16.06 -2.30
C PRO A 138 4.16 -14.85 -3.11
N ARG A 139 5.10 -14.04 -3.58
CA ARG A 139 4.82 -13.02 -4.61
C ARG A 139 4.33 -13.70 -5.89
N ARG A 140 3.57 -12.96 -6.70
CA ARG A 140 3.21 -13.40 -8.04
C ARG A 140 4.47 -13.58 -8.88
N ALA A 141 4.47 -14.63 -9.70
CA ALA A 141 5.57 -14.92 -10.63
C ALA A 141 5.77 -13.76 -11.63
N THR A 142 4.67 -13.21 -12.13
CA THR A 142 4.67 -12.02 -13.00
C THR A 142 4.01 -10.86 -12.27
N PRO A 143 4.75 -9.76 -11.97
CA PRO A 143 4.18 -8.56 -11.37
C PRO A 143 3.08 -7.94 -12.24
N ARG A 144 2.10 -7.29 -11.61
CA ARG A 144 1.13 -6.45 -12.31
C ARG A 144 1.81 -5.18 -12.79
N THR A 145 1.49 -4.76 -14.00
CA THR A 145 1.91 -3.47 -14.55
C THR A 145 1.30 -2.29 -13.79
N SER A 146 0.10 -2.49 -13.22
CA SER A 146 -0.61 -1.51 -12.42
C SER A 146 -1.38 -2.19 -11.30
N VAL A 147 -1.17 -1.74 -10.07
CA VAL A 147 -1.93 -2.06 -8.87
C VAL A 147 -2.64 -0.78 -8.43
N PRO A 148 -3.97 -0.76 -8.29
CA PRO A 148 -4.71 0.43 -7.88
C PRO A 148 -4.28 0.98 -6.52
N GLU A 149 -4.42 2.30 -6.35
CA GLU A 149 -4.35 2.93 -5.04
C GLU A 149 -5.38 2.30 -4.07
N GLY A 150 -5.01 2.21 -2.80
CA GLY A 150 -5.84 1.62 -1.77
C GLY A 150 -5.85 0.09 -1.78
N SER A 151 -5.13 -0.57 -2.69
CA SER A 151 -5.04 -2.04 -2.71
C SER A 151 -4.36 -2.56 -1.44
N VAL A 152 -5.01 -3.48 -0.74
CA VAL A 152 -4.47 -4.22 0.40
C VAL A 152 -3.87 -5.52 -0.12
N ALA A 153 -2.63 -5.80 0.23
CA ALA A 153 -1.87 -6.88 -0.38
C ALA A 153 -0.95 -7.63 0.59
N LEU A 154 -0.61 -8.87 0.23
CA LEU A 154 0.28 -9.76 0.96
C LEU A 154 1.48 -10.21 0.13
N ALA A 155 2.66 -10.30 0.77
CA ALA A 155 3.84 -10.96 0.21
C ALA A 155 4.81 -11.39 1.32
N GLY A 156 5.23 -12.67 1.29
CA GLY A 156 5.91 -13.30 2.40
C GLY A 156 5.07 -13.17 3.66
N SER A 157 5.72 -12.84 4.78
CA SER A 157 5.08 -12.53 6.06
C SER A 157 4.55 -11.09 6.16
N TYR A 158 4.63 -10.31 5.08
CA TYR A 158 4.24 -8.89 5.09
C TYR A 158 2.84 -8.68 4.52
N THR A 159 2.13 -7.73 5.12
CA THR A 159 0.96 -7.07 4.52
C THR A 159 1.27 -5.60 4.26
N GLY A 160 0.50 -4.98 3.38
CA GLY A 160 0.79 -3.65 2.85
C GLY A 160 -0.45 -3.04 2.22
N VAL A 161 -0.51 -1.71 2.21
CA VAL A 161 -1.55 -0.97 1.48
C VAL A 161 -0.85 -0.02 0.50
N TYR A 162 -1.22 -0.12 -0.77
CA TYR A 162 -0.66 0.69 -1.84
C TYR A 162 -1.17 2.14 -1.73
N PRO A 163 -0.32 3.15 -1.42
CA PRO A 163 -0.76 4.53 -1.22
C PRO A 163 -1.07 5.25 -2.52
N ARG A 164 -0.61 4.71 -3.67
CA ARG A 164 -0.82 5.23 -5.03
C ARG A 164 -0.75 4.09 -6.03
N SER A 165 -1.27 4.32 -7.24
CA SER A 165 -1.15 3.37 -8.35
C SER A 165 0.31 3.12 -8.72
N SER A 166 0.73 1.86 -8.77
CA SER A 166 2.11 1.47 -9.09
C SER A 166 2.20 0.00 -9.54
N PRO A 167 3.25 -0.41 -10.29
CA PRO A 167 3.48 -1.82 -10.58
C PRO A 167 3.77 -2.61 -9.30
N GLY A 168 3.29 -3.85 -9.20
CA GLY A 168 3.39 -4.62 -7.96
C GLY A 168 3.17 -6.13 -8.14
N GLY A 169 3.99 -6.92 -7.43
CA GLY A 169 3.93 -8.39 -7.44
C GLY A 169 3.27 -9.01 -6.21
N TRP A 170 2.63 -8.21 -5.35
CA TRP A 170 1.98 -8.73 -4.15
C TRP A 170 0.59 -9.29 -4.48
N GLN A 171 0.14 -10.24 -3.65
CA GLN A 171 -1.20 -10.84 -3.76
C GLN A 171 -2.23 -9.84 -3.23
N LEU A 172 -3.15 -9.37 -4.07
CA LEU A 172 -4.15 -8.36 -3.72
C LEU A 172 -5.37 -9.04 -3.09
N ILE A 173 -5.64 -8.74 -1.82
CA ILE A 173 -6.69 -9.39 -1.02
C ILE A 173 -7.89 -8.47 -0.73
N GLY A 174 -7.76 -7.17 -0.97
CA GLY A 174 -8.85 -6.22 -0.75
C GLY A 174 -8.51 -4.79 -1.14
N THR A 175 -9.41 -3.88 -0.83
CA THR A 175 -9.27 -2.44 -1.09
C THR A 175 -9.68 -1.60 0.13
N THR A 176 -9.11 -0.41 0.25
CA THR A 176 -9.46 0.62 1.24
C THR A 176 -9.51 2.00 0.59
N ASP A 177 -10.41 2.86 1.05
CA ASP A 177 -10.45 4.29 0.64
C ASP A 177 -9.63 5.18 1.59
N LEU A 178 -8.91 4.59 2.53
CA LEU A 178 -8.13 5.33 3.51
C LEU A 178 -6.90 5.99 2.87
N VAL A 179 -6.81 7.31 2.98
CA VAL A 179 -5.68 8.10 2.47
C VAL A 179 -4.44 7.95 3.37
N LEU A 180 -3.50 7.11 2.94
CA LEU A 180 -2.27 6.80 3.69
C LEU A 180 -1.22 7.92 3.67
N TRP A 181 -1.21 8.73 2.62
CA TRP A 181 -0.27 9.82 2.43
C TRP A 181 -1.02 11.10 2.06
N ASP A 182 -0.85 12.12 2.87
CA ASP A 182 -1.44 13.44 2.65
C ASP A 182 -0.40 14.52 3.01
N PRO A 183 0.12 15.30 2.05
CA PRO A 183 1.10 16.34 2.31
C PRO A 183 0.56 17.49 3.18
N GLY A 184 -0.77 17.67 3.26
CA GLY A 184 -1.40 18.67 4.12
C GLY A 184 -1.58 18.25 5.58
N ARG A 185 -1.30 16.98 5.91
CA ARG A 185 -1.48 16.40 7.24
C ARG A 185 -0.16 16.34 8.01
N ALA A 186 -0.21 16.54 9.34
CA ALA A 186 0.94 16.34 10.24
C ALA A 186 0.67 15.17 11.21
N PRO A 187 1.39 14.04 11.12
CA PRO A 187 2.38 13.67 10.08
C PRO A 187 1.72 13.30 8.73
N ALA A 188 2.45 13.53 7.63
CA ALA A 188 1.93 13.28 6.27
C ALA A 188 1.64 11.80 6.02
N ALA A 189 2.55 10.92 6.45
CA ALA A 189 2.34 9.48 6.46
C ALA A 189 1.46 9.06 7.64
N LEU A 190 0.35 8.41 7.35
CA LEU A 190 -0.50 7.79 8.37
C LEU A 190 0.18 6.56 9.01
N LEU A 191 0.99 5.87 8.21
CA LEU A 191 1.72 4.67 8.59
C LEU A 191 3.22 4.98 8.71
N SER A 192 3.68 5.19 9.94
CA SER A 192 5.10 5.38 10.27
C SER A 192 5.67 4.13 10.95
N PRO A 193 6.99 3.87 10.87
CA PRO A 193 7.61 2.72 11.53
C PRO A 193 7.26 2.66 13.03
N GLY A 194 6.77 1.50 13.46
CA GLY A 194 6.31 1.25 14.82
C GLY A 194 4.81 1.45 15.05
N THR A 195 4.06 2.05 14.12
CA THR A 195 2.60 2.22 14.23
C THR A 195 1.90 0.87 14.25
N ARG A 196 0.96 0.69 15.19
CA ARG A 196 0.04 -0.46 15.20
C ARG A 196 -1.09 -0.25 14.21
N VAL A 197 -1.44 -1.29 13.48
CA VAL A 197 -2.48 -1.27 12.46
C VAL A 197 -3.43 -2.44 12.69
N ARG A 198 -4.72 -2.15 12.58
CA ARG A 198 -5.76 -3.17 12.61
C ARG A 198 -6.64 -3.01 11.38
N PHE A 199 -6.75 -4.07 10.59
CA PHE A 199 -7.67 -4.09 9.46
C PHE A 199 -9.08 -4.41 9.96
N VAL A 200 -10.06 -3.63 9.51
CA VAL A 200 -11.46 -3.75 9.91
C VAL A 200 -12.24 -4.11 8.65
N PRO A 201 -12.76 -5.34 8.53
CA PRO A 201 -13.64 -5.71 7.43
C PRO A 201 -14.83 -4.75 7.40
N VAL A 202 -15.09 -4.16 6.24
CA VAL A 202 -16.31 -3.41 5.98
C VAL A 202 -17.05 -4.11 4.86
N GLU A 203 -18.38 -4.16 5.00
CA GLU A 203 -19.21 -4.52 3.87
C GLU A 203 -18.99 -3.51 2.73
N PRO A 204 -19.19 -3.90 1.47
CA PRO A 204 -19.24 -2.94 0.39
C PRO A 204 -20.32 -1.92 0.74
N SER A 205 -19.93 -0.70 1.11
CA SER A 205 -20.88 0.40 1.18
C SER A 205 -21.48 0.51 -0.22
N GLN A 206 -22.80 0.34 -0.33
CA GLN A 206 -23.55 0.80 -1.50
C GLN A 206 -22.99 2.18 -1.86
N PRO A 207 -22.57 2.43 -3.11
CA PRO A 207 -21.99 3.72 -3.47
C PRO A 207 -22.99 4.78 -3.04
N THR A 208 -22.60 5.61 -2.06
CA THR A 208 -23.33 6.82 -1.73
C THR A 208 -23.20 7.72 -2.94
N GLY A 209 -24.22 7.67 -3.80
CA GLY A 209 -24.30 8.48 -4.99
C GLY A 209 -24.22 9.95 -4.60
N VAL A 210 -23.17 10.63 -5.04
CA VAL A 210 -23.28 11.59 -6.15
C VAL A 210 -21.94 11.57 -6.92
N ARG A 211 -21.91 10.84 -8.02
CA ARG A 211 -21.12 11.23 -9.20
C ARG A 211 -22.09 11.10 -10.37
N GLU A 212 -22.25 12.21 -11.06
CA GLU A 212 -23.25 12.47 -12.08
C GLU A 212 -23.48 11.27 -13.00
N THR A 213 -24.76 11.00 -13.23
CA THR A 213 -25.24 10.11 -14.30
C THR A 213 -24.52 10.44 -15.60
N TRP A 214 -23.62 9.56 -16.02
CA TRP A 214 -23.13 9.53 -17.39
C TRP A 214 -24.26 9.04 -18.30
N ASN A 215 -25.05 9.98 -18.82
CA ASN A 215 -25.81 9.79 -20.04
C ASN A 215 -24.86 10.13 -21.20
N ALA A 216 -24.31 9.11 -21.86
CA ALA A 216 -23.69 9.31 -23.16
C ALA A 216 -24.77 9.62 -24.20
N PRO A 217 -24.66 10.70 -25.00
CA PRO A 217 -25.35 10.74 -26.28
C PRO A 217 -24.66 9.71 -27.20
N GLY A 218 -25.43 8.69 -27.60
CA GLY A 218 -24.98 7.70 -28.58
C GLY A 218 -24.67 8.37 -29.93
N PRO A 219 -23.65 7.90 -30.66
CA PRO A 219 -23.34 8.46 -31.97
C PRO A 219 -24.48 8.19 -32.95
N ALA A 220 -24.93 9.25 -33.61
CA ALA A 220 -25.90 9.19 -34.71
C ALA A 220 -25.39 8.24 -35.80
N LYS A 221 -26.19 7.22 -36.12
CA LYS A 221 -25.97 6.37 -37.30
C LYS A 221 -26.27 7.19 -38.54
N ALA A 222 -25.26 7.35 -39.41
CA ALA A 222 -25.46 7.82 -40.78
C ALA A 222 -26.38 6.85 -41.54
N PRO A 223 -27.40 7.33 -42.28
CA PRO A 223 -28.22 6.46 -43.11
C PRO A 223 -27.43 5.97 -44.32
N LYS A 224 -27.51 4.65 -44.57
CA LYS A 224 -26.99 3.99 -45.78
C LYS A 224 -27.74 4.50 -47.00
N ALA A 225 -26.98 4.94 -48.01
CA ALA A 225 -27.49 5.16 -49.36
C ALA A 225 -27.71 3.80 -50.05
N THR A 226 -28.95 3.54 -50.45
CA THR A 226 -29.32 2.55 -51.47
C THR A 226 -30.29 3.25 -52.41
N GLY A 227 -29.83 3.59 -53.63
CA GLY A 227 -30.71 3.90 -54.75
C GLY A 227 -31.21 2.63 -55.44
N PRO A 228 -31.72 2.73 -56.67
CA PRO A 228 -32.99 3.36 -57.01
C PRO A 228 -33.95 2.34 -57.65
N SER A 229 -35.26 2.56 -57.58
CA SER A 229 -36.22 1.97 -58.55
C SER A 229 -37.59 2.65 -58.45
N ASP A 230 -37.86 3.49 -59.44
CA ASP A 230 -39.01 3.43 -60.35
C ASP A 230 -40.47 3.52 -59.86
N THR A 231 -41.01 4.74 -60.05
CA THR A 231 -42.28 5.15 -60.73
C THR A 231 -43.66 4.72 -60.20
N PRO A 232 -44.77 5.41 -60.57
CA PRO A 232 -44.99 6.83 -60.93
C PRO A 232 -46.08 7.55 -60.09
N CYS A 233 -46.12 8.87 -60.29
CA CYS A 233 -47.12 9.87 -59.93
C CYS A 233 -48.60 9.47 -60.22
N PRO A 234 -49.55 9.93 -59.38
CA PRO A 234 -50.83 10.39 -59.88
C PRO A 234 -51.04 11.89 -59.64
N THR A 235 -51.44 12.52 -60.73
CA THR A 235 -52.06 13.83 -60.92
C THR A 235 -53.03 14.23 -59.81
N ASN A 236 -53.01 15.50 -59.41
CA ASN A 236 -54.23 16.15 -58.92
C ASN A 236 -54.46 17.47 -59.66
N THR A 237 -55.58 17.50 -60.37
CA THR A 237 -56.14 18.62 -61.11
C THR A 237 -57.42 19.00 -60.40
N SER A 238 -57.53 20.22 -59.87
CA SER A 238 -58.81 20.93 -59.76
C SER A 238 -58.61 22.37 -59.27
N GLU A 239 -58.69 23.28 -60.25
CA GLU A 239 -59.38 24.59 -60.27
C GLU A 239 -60.81 24.57 -59.64
N PRO A 240 -61.65 25.65 -59.63
CA PRO A 240 -61.52 27.00 -60.24
C PRO A 240 -62.01 28.21 -59.39
N ALA A 241 -61.88 29.41 -59.99
CA ALA A 241 -62.78 30.61 -59.98
C ALA A 241 -63.25 31.21 -58.62
N VAL A 242 -63.23 32.53 -58.37
CA VAL A 242 -63.60 33.73 -59.15
C VAL A 242 -62.79 34.92 -58.60
#